data_AF-A0A1Q4HJ64-F1
#
_entry.id   AF-A0A1Q4HJ64-F1
#
_cell.length_a   1.000
_cell.length_b   1.000
_cell.length_c   1.000
_cell.angle_alpha   90.00
_cell.angle_beta   90.00
_cell.angle_gamma   90.00
#
_symmetry.space_group_name_H-M   'P 1'
#
loop_
_entity.id
_entity.type
_entity.pdbx_description
1 polymer ?
#
loop_
_entity_poly.entity_id
_entity_poly.type
_entity_poly.pdbx_seq_one_letter_code
_entity_poly.pdbx_strand_id
1 'polypeptide(L)'
;MKLGEKFDRWVASGPFTPADLGIYRIIYAVAALLTAPDIRWISQYPDVIFNPPPGPIALFTGFPSLTVLIVLEVLRTVTLLMLGLGIWTRYVSIAAWVMLTVTAGLTYCFGKIDHSILMVVVPLVFAFSGWGNRFSIDALRREGEAPPQQQWPLRLMALLIAWAFAAAAMTKLLTGWLSFSSQGARGYFVLGFLTEDNVYLLAPWVAAHDVTAVWEFADWATVIFEFSLLFALPWWRAFRTALAVATTFHLGVLFVMNIDFSHAVVAYAAFVSWGAIAARLGRYRPLRTLARLFDPGAEPLAGPPAYLLLGLATIAVGGGTWYLMINPLGELPTGSLLGNVFIVVAGLGGLTYLALELRNVVWGRRDGDTPDDDRPQASSLPPSTAAR
;
A
#
# COMPACT_ATOMS: atom_id res chain seq x y z
N MET A 1 18.46 -25.38 18.45
CA MET A 1 17.91 -24.82 17.20
C MET A 1 18.94 -23.90 16.59
N LYS A 2 19.39 -24.20 15.36
CA LYS A 2 20.39 -23.40 14.65
C LYS A 2 19.80 -22.04 14.26
N LEU A 3 20.63 -21.01 14.07
CA LEU A 3 20.17 -19.66 13.68
C LEU A 3 19.35 -19.70 12.37
N GLY A 4 19.76 -20.53 11.40
CA GLY A 4 19.03 -20.74 10.15
C GLY A 4 17.59 -21.24 10.37
N GLU A 5 17.41 -22.25 11.22
CA GLU A 5 16.07 -22.78 11.54
C GLU A 5 15.16 -21.73 12.19
N LYS A 6 15.72 -20.82 13.00
CA LYS A 6 14.97 -19.70 13.59
C LYS A 6 14.54 -18.71 12.52
N PHE A 7 15.44 -18.39 11.59
CA PHE A 7 15.17 -17.51 10.47
C PHE A 7 14.10 -18.10 9.55
N ASP A 8 14.24 -19.37 9.12
CA ASP A 8 13.28 -20.04 8.24
C ASP A 8 11.88 -20.07 8.86
N ARG A 9 11.79 -20.37 10.16
CA ARG A 9 10.53 -20.33 10.89
C ARG A 9 9.95 -18.91 10.93
N TRP A 10 10.76 -17.90 11.18
CA TRP A 10 10.32 -16.50 11.21
C TRP A 10 9.81 -16.03 9.84
N VAL A 11 10.50 -16.43 8.76
CA VAL A 11 10.12 -16.15 7.37
C VAL A 11 8.80 -16.82 6.99
N ALA A 12 8.62 -18.08 7.40
CA ALA A 12 7.44 -18.87 7.05
C ALA A 12 6.21 -18.61 7.94
N SER A 13 6.38 -18.00 9.11
CA SER A 13 5.28 -17.78 10.07
C SER A 13 4.66 -16.39 9.97
N GLY A 14 3.33 -16.36 10.09
CA GLY A 14 2.57 -15.11 10.14
C GLY A 14 1.07 -15.33 10.19
N PRO A 15 0.31 -14.29 10.58
CA PRO A 15 -1.12 -14.38 10.83
C PRO A 15 -1.97 -14.20 9.56
N PHE A 16 -1.36 -14.01 8.39
CA PHE A 16 -2.07 -13.61 7.19
C PHE A 16 -2.66 -14.82 6.46
N THR A 17 -3.90 -14.67 6.01
CA THR A 17 -4.67 -15.71 5.34
C THR A 17 -4.76 -15.46 3.82
N PRO A 18 -5.14 -16.46 3.01
CA PRO A 18 -5.40 -16.25 1.58
C PRO A 18 -6.50 -15.22 1.32
N ALA A 19 -7.48 -15.12 2.23
CA ALA A 19 -8.55 -14.12 2.14
C ALA A 19 -8.02 -12.69 2.30
N ASP A 20 -7.09 -12.48 3.24
CA ASP A 20 -6.48 -11.16 3.46
C ASP A 20 -5.80 -10.65 2.19
N LEU A 21 -4.98 -11.51 1.56
CA LEU A 21 -4.25 -11.13 0.35
C LEU A 21 -5.15 -11.03 -0.89
N GLY A 22 -6.17 -11.88 -1.00
CA GLY A 22 -7.14 -11.80 -2.10
C GLY A 22 -7.92 -10.49 -2.09
N ILE A 23 -8.37 -10.03 -0.92
CA ILE A 23 -9.03 -8.73 -0.76
C ILE A 23 -8.04 -7.60 -1.01
N TYR A 24 -6.83 -7.70 -0.43
CA TYR A 24 -5.80 -6.68 -0.63
C TYR A 24 -5.45 -6.49 -2.10
N ARG A 25 -5.32 -7.56 -2.90
CA ARG A 25 -5.08 -7.47 -4.35
C ARG A 25 -6.13 -6.62 -5.06
N ILE A 26 -7.41 -6.79 -4.71
CA ILE A 26 -8.51 -6.00 -5.29
C ILE A 26 -8.38 -4.53 -4.87
N ILE A 27 -8.19 -4.27 -3.58
CA ILE A 27 -8.00 -2.91 -3.04
C ILE A 27 -6.81 -2.24 -3.72
N TYR A 28 -5.69 -2.94 -3.83
CA TYR A 28 -4.47 -2.46 -4.48
C TYR A 28 -4.72 -2.11 -5.95
N ALA A 29 -5.34 -3.02 -6.71
CA ALA A 29 -5.60 -2.79 -8.13
C ALA A 29 -6.52 -1.58 -8.34
N VAL A 30 -7.57 -1.45 -7.53
CA VAL A 30 -8.49 -0.30 -7.58
C VAL A 30 -7.77 0.98 -7.18
N ALA A 31 -7.02 0.98 -6.08
CA ALA A 31 -6.26 2.14 -5.64
C ALA A 31 -5.24 2.58 -6.72
N ALA A 32 -4.52 1.62 -7.31
CA ALA A 32 -3.58 1.88 -8.40
C ALA A 32 -4.23 2.43 -9.65
N LEU A 33 -5.42 1.97 -10.00
CA LEU A 33 -6.18 2.55 -11.09
C LEU A 33 -6.54 4.02 -10.79
N LEU A 34 -6.99 4.30 -9.57
CA LEU A 34 -7.49 5.61 -9.16
C LEU A 34 -6.41 6.66 -8.89
N THR A 35 -5.19 6.24 -8.52
CA THR A 35 -4.09 7.16 -8.18
C THR A 35 -2.97 7.19 -9.21
N ALA A 36 -2.96 6.27 -10.18
CA ALA A 36 -1.90 6.29 -11.19
C ALA A 36 -1.95 7.59 -12.00
N PRO A 37 -0.80 8.26 -12.20
CA PRO A 37 -0.77 9.54 -12.89
C PRO A 37 -1.20 9.38 -14.35
N ASP A 38 -1.85 10.42 -14.88
CA ASP A 38 -1.88 10.66 -16.33
C ASP A 38 -0.44 10.92 -16.76
N ILE A 39 0.05 10.22 -17.78
CA ILE A 39 1.40 10.42 -18.32
C ILE A 39 1.40 11.11 -19.67
N ARG A 40 0.23 11.39 -20.26
CA ARG A 40 0.10 12.00 -21.60
C ARG A 40 0.58 13.45 -21.61
N TRP A 41 0.43 14.16 -20.49
CA TRP A 41 0.89 15.54 -20.32
C TRP A 41 2.38 15.70 -20.64
N ILE A 42 3.17 14.64 -20.44
CA ILE A 42 4.61 14.65 -20.66
C ILE A 42 4.96 14.98 -22.12
N SER A 43 4.14 14.56 -23.08
CA SER A 43 4.35 14.86 -24.51
C SER A 43 4.24 16.35 -24.88
N GLN A 44 3.78 17.20 -23.96
CA GLN A 44 3.67 18.64 -24.18
C GLN A 44 4.99 19.38 -23.92
N TYR A 45 5.96 18.69 -23.31
CA TYR A 45 7.24 19.29 -22.91
C TYR A 45 8.35 19.01 -23.91
N PRO A 46 9.30 19.94 -24.10
CA PRO A 46 10.43 19.76 -25.00
C PRO A 46 11.46 18.79 -24.44
N ASP A 47 12.13 18.03 -25.32
CA ASP A 47 13.16 17.05 -24.92
C ASP A 47 14.37 17.66 -24.19
N VAL A 48 14.59 18.99 -24.29
CA VAL A 48 15.70 19.67 -23.61
C VAL A 48 15.64 19.57 -22.09
N ILE A 49 14.45 19.35 -21.52
CA ILE A 49 14.28 19.15 -20.07
C ILE A 49 14.17 17.67 -19.68
N PHE A 50 14.39 16.75 -20.63
CA PHE A 50 14.43 15.32 -20.37
C PHE A 50 15.69 14.96 -19.59
N ASN A 51 15.51 14.63 -18.32
CA ASN A 51 16.56 14.24 -17.37
C ASN A 51 16.19 12.91 -16.71
N PRO A 52 16.40 11.78 -17.40
CA PRO A 52 15.94 10.47 -16.93
C PRO A 52 16.73 10.03 -15.67
N PRO A 53 16.07 9.37 -14.71
CA PRO A 53 16.77 8.77 -13.58
C PRO A 53 17.69 7.63 -14.05
N PRO A 54 18.72 7.26 -13.26
CA PRO A 54 19.55 6.10 -13.56
C PRO A 54 18.71 4.83 -13.74
N GLY A 55 18.91 4.12 -14.85
CA GLY A 55 18.20 2.87 -15.14
C GLY A 55 17.81 2.72 -16.61
N PRO A 56 16.91 1.78 -16.96
CA PRO A 56 16.55 1.49 -18.35
C PRO A 56 15.94 2.67 -19.12
N ILE A 57 15.30 3.62 -18.42
CA ILE A 57 14.70 4.81 -19.04
C ILE A 57 15.78 5.78 -19.55
N ALA A 58 16.99 5.74 -19.00
CA ALA A 58 18.13 6.51 -19.50
C ALA A 58 18.60 6.09 -20.89
N LEU A 59 18.07 4.99 -21.44
CA LEU A 59 18.31 4.58 -22.83
C LEU A 59 17.51 5.39 -23.84
N PHE A 60 16.51 6.15 -23.40
CA PHE A 60 15.76 7.06 -24.27
C PHE A 60 16.51 8.38 -24.46
N THR A 61 16.34 8.99 -25.63
CA THR A 61 16.95 10.28 -25.99
C THR A 61 16.03 11.48 -25.75
N GLY A 62 14.80 11.24 -25.31
CA GLY A 62 13.75 12.25 -25.16
C GLY A 62 12.45 11.64 -24.66
N PHE A 63 11.41 12.46 -24.54
CA PHE A 63 10.09 12.01 -24.13
C PHE A 63 9.42 11.15 -25.22
N PRO A 64 8.70 10.06 -24.86
CA PRO A 64 7.94 9.29 -25.83
C PRO A 64 6.83 10.11 -26.50
N SER A 65 6.48 9.75 -27.75
CA SER A 65 5.36 10.39 -28.45
C SER A 65 4.02 10.13 -27.75
N LEU A 66 3.05 11.04 -27.95
CA LEU A 66 1.71 10.93 -27.37
C LEU A 66 1.05 9.55 -27.62
N THR A 67 1.19 9.00 -28.83
CA THR A 67 0.66 7.68 -29.17
C THR A 67 1.26 6.59 -28.29
N VAL A 68 2.57 6.61 -28.04
CA VAL A 68 3.24 5.65 -27.15
C VAL A 68 2.72 5.79 -25.73
N LEU A 69 2.58 7.02 -25.23
CA LEU A 69 2.06 7.29 -23.88
C LEU A 69 0.63 6.76 -23.71
N ILE A 70 -0.26 7.00 -24.68
CA ILE A 70 -1.64 6.47 -24.66
C ILE A 70 -1.64 4.94 -24.63
N VAL A 71 -0.79 4.29 -25.45
CA VAL A 71 -0.68 2.83 -25.45
C VAL A 71 -0.22 2.32 -24.09
N LEU A 72 0.78 2.97 -23.47
CA LEU A 72 1.27 2.60 -22.13
C LEU A 72 0.18 2.75 -21.06
N GLU A 73 -0.64 3.80 -21.12
CA GLU A 73 -1.76 3.97 -20.18
C GLU A 73 -2.84 2.92 -20.33
N VAL A 74 -3.22 2.60 -21.57
CA VAL A 74 -4.20 1.54 -21.87
C VAL A 74 -3.67 0.19 -21.37
N LEU A 75 -2.41 -0.14 -21.68
CA LEU A 75 -1.78 -1.39 -21.22
C LEU A 75 -1.69 -1.46 -19.70
N ARG A 76 -1.31 -0.35 -19.03
CA ARG A 76 -1.29 -0.27 -17.56
C ARG A 76 -2.68 -0.54 -16.98
N THR A 77 -3.70 0.13 -17.53
CA THR A 77 -5.10 0.02 -17.08
C THR A 77 -5.62 -1.40 -17.23
N VAL A 78 -5.45 -2.01 -18.42
CA VAL A 78 -5.86 -3.40 -18.67
C VAL A 78 -5.14 -4.35 -17.72
N THR A 79 -3.84 -4.15 -17.51
CA THR A 79 -3.03 -4.99 -16.60
C THR A 79 -3.53 -4.90 -15.16
N LEU A 80 -3.86 -3.70 -14.65
CA LEU A 80 -4.40 -3.52 -13.31
C LEU A 80 -5.82 -4.08 -13.15
N LEU A 81 -6.67 -3.97 -14.19
CA LEU A 81 -7.99 -4.62 -14.19
C LEU A 81 -7.84 -6.14 -14.13
N MET A 82 -6.98 -6.73 -14.97
CA MET A 82 -6.67 -8.16 -14.93
C MET A 82 -6.11 -8.58 -13.57
N LEU A 83 -5.29 -7.72 -12.94
CA LEU A 83 -4.74 -7.97 -11.61
C LEU A 83 -5.83 -7.97 -10.55
N GLY A 84 -6.75 -7.00 -10.57
CA GLY A 84 -7.89 -6.93 -9.65
C GLY A 84 -8.86 -8.10 -9.81
N LEU A 85 -9.01 -8.61 -11.03
CA LEU A 85 -9.79 -9.83 -11.33
C LEU A 85 -9.06 -11.12 -10.98
N GLY A 86 -7.73 -11.08 -10.97
CA GLY A 86 -6.90 -12.22 -10.60
C GLY A 86 -6.89 -13.25 -11.71
N ILE A 87 -6.65 -12.75 -12.93
CA ILE A 87 -6.41 -13.54 -14.13
C ILE A 87 -4.91 -13.69 -14.28
N TRP A 88 -4.40 -14.93 -14.31
CA TRP A 88 -2.97 -15.22 -14.40
C TRP A 88 -2.14 -14.40 -13.41
N THR A 89 -2.63 -14.36 -12.17
CA THR A 89 -2.31 -13.38 -11.14
C THR A 89 -0.80 -13.18 -10.99
N ARG A 90 0.00 -14.25 -10.97
CA ARG A 90 1.47 -14.15 -10.87
C ARG A 90 2.08 -13.35 -12.04
N TYR A 91 1.76 -13.73 -13.28
CA TYR A 91 2.32 -13.09 -14.47
C TYR A 91 1.80 -11.67 -14.65
N VAL A 92 0.50 -11.46 -14.41
CA VAL A 92 -0.11 -10.12 -14.46
C VAL A 92 0.42 -9.20 -13.36
N SER A 93 0.78 -9.74 -12.19
CA SER A 93 1.45 -8.93 -11.16
C SER A 93 2.85 -8.48 -11.62
N ILE A 94 3.63 -9.36 -12.26
CA ILE A 94 4.94 -8.97 -12.83
C ILE A 94 4.74 -7.92 -13.93
N ALA A 95 3.77 -8.11 -14.82
CA ALA A 95 3.43 -7.12 -15.84
C ALA A 95 3.00 -5.80 -15.22
N ALA A 96 2.19 -5.81 -14.15
CA ALA A 96 1.77 -4.61 -13.44
C ALA A 96 2.96 -3.86 -12.85
N TRP A 97 3.92 -4.56 -12.24
CA TRP A 97 5.17 -3.97 -11.76
C TRP A 97 5.96 -3.30 -12.89
N VAL A 98 6.13 -3.97 -14.04
CA VAL A 98 6.82 -3.40 -15.20
C VAL A 98 6.10 -2.14 -15.68
N MET A 99 4.77 -2.20 -15.87
CA MET A 99 3.99 -1.07 -16.34
C MET A 99 4.03 0.11 -15.36
N LEU A 100 3.91 -0.13 -14.06
CA LEU A 100 4.01 0.91 -13.05
C LEU A 100 5.43 1.51 -12.99
N THR A 101 6.47 0.68 -13.10
CA THR A 101 7.86 1.14 -13.13
C THR A 101 8.12 2.03 -14.35
N VAL A 102 7.68 1.61 -15.54
CA VAL A 102 7.84 2.39 -16.76
C VAL A 102 7.06 3.70 -16.68
N THR A 103 5.77 3.65 -16.33
CA THR A 103 4.91 4.85 -16.31
C THR A 103 5.32 5.83 -15.20
N ALA A 104 5.64 5.37 -13.99
CA ALA A 104 6.16 6.25 -12.93
C ALA A 104 7.56 6.78 -13.28
N GLY A 105 8.44 5.94 -13.83
CA GLY A 105 9.78 6.36 -14.20
C GLY A 105 9.80 7.46 -15.28
N LEU A 106 8.84 7.44 -16.22
CA LEU A 106 8.67 8.54 -17.19
C LEU A 106 8.31 9.87 -16.51
N THR A 107 7.49 9.84 -15.45
CA THR A 107 7.18 11.05 -14.67
C THR A 107 8.39 11.59 -13.90
N TYR A 108 9.40 10.76 -13.66
CA TYR A 108 10.64 11.15 -12.96
C TYR A 108 11.72 11.70 -13.89
N CYS A 109 11.49 11.72 -15.21
CA CYS A 109 12.41 12.31 -16.17
C CYS A 109 12.50 13.84 -16.09
N PHE A 110 11.89 14.48 -15.10
CA PHE A 110 12.06 15.90 -14.78
C PHE A 110 13.05 16.14 -13.63
N GLY A 111 13.70 15.09 -13.12
CA GLY A 111 14.68 15.17 -12.03
C GLY A 111 14.08 15.16 -10.62
N LYS A 112 12.74 15.11 -10.47
CA LYS A 112 12.05 14.91 -9.18
C LYS A 112 11.54 13.47 -9.10
N ILE A 113 11.96 12.74 -8.06
CA ILE A 113 11.44 11.40 -7.73
C ILE A 113 10.42 11.57 -6.60
N ASP A 114 9.28 10.90 -6.73
CA ASP A 114 8.18 10.96 -5.77
C ASP A 114 8.05 9.69 -4.92
N HIS A 115 7.17 9.71 -3.93
CA HIS A 115 6.96 8.69 -2.90
C HIS A 115 6.12 7.49 -3.38
N SER A 116 6.22 7.11 -4.65
CA SER A 116 5.39 6.05 -5.24
C SER A 116 6.01 4.64 -5.16
N ILE A 117 7.31 4.55 -4.85
CA ILE A 117 8.09 3.30 -5.00
C ILE A 117 7.49 2.10 -4.26
N LEU A 118 6.94 2.33 -3.06
CA LEU A 118 6.33 1.26 -2.27
C LEU A 118 5.10 0.70 -2.97
N MET A 119 4.31 1.53 -3.64
CA MET A 119 3.18 1.08 -4.43
C MET A 119 3.65 0.30 -5.65
N VAL A 120 4.64 0.82 -6.39
CA VAL A 120 5.20 0.19 -7.58
C VAL A 120 5.70 -1.23 -7.29
N VAL A 121 6.36 -1.46 -6.15
CA VAL A 121 6.98 -2.75 -5.82
C VAL A 121 6.01 -3.82 -5.29
N VAL A 122 4.82 -3.44 -4.78
CA VAL A 122 3.78 -4.38 -4.28
C VAL A 122 3.58 -5.56 -5.25
N PRO A 123 3.21 -5.35 -6.53
CA PRO A 123 2.83 -6.45 -7.40
C PRO A 123 4.01 -7.37 -7.71
N LEU A 124 5.26 -6.87 -7.75
CA LEU A 124 6.42 -7.74 -7.90
C LEU A 124 6.58 -8.70 -6.72
N VAL A 125 6.50 -8.17 -5.50
CA VAL A 125 6.65 -8.98 -4.27
C VAL A 125 5.50 -9.97 -4.16
N PHE A 126 4.27 -9.51 -4.33
CA PHE A 126 3.08 -10.34 -4.13
C PHE A 126 2.79 -11.29 -5.29
N ALA A 127 3.45 -11.15 -6.45
CA ALA A 127 3.43 -12.16 -7.52
C ALA A 127 3.76 -13.57 -7.00
N PHE A 128 4.58 -13.66 -5.94
CA PHE A 128 5.03 -14.91 -5.35
C PHE A 128 4.33 -15.25 -4.01
N SER A 129 3.36 -14.45 -3.59
CA SER A 129 2.61 -14.67 -2.34
C SER A 129 1.44 -15.63 -2.47
N GLY A 130 0.96 -15.86 -3.69
CA GLY A 130 -0.32 -16.53 -3.87
C GLY A 130 -1.52 -15.65 -3.50
N TRP A 131 -1.42 -14.31 -3.57
CA TRP A 131 -2.56 -13.40 -3.41
C TRP A 131 -3.69 -13.56 -4.46
N GLY A 132 -3.49 -14.45 -5.45
CA GLY A 132 -4.52 -14.95 -6.36
C GLY A 132 -5.16 -16.26 -5.91
N ASN A 133 -4.90 -16.78 -4.71
CA ASN A 133 -5.47 -18.03 -4.23
C ASN A 133 -6.91 -17.89 -3.70
N ARG A 134 -7.40 -16.65 -3.53
CA ARG A 134 -8.78 -16.36 -3.13
C ARG A 134 -9.31 -15.11 -3.83
N PHE A 135 -10.63 -15.06 -4.01
CA PHE A 135 -11.36 -13.95 -4.63
C PHE A 135 -10.86 -13.57 -6.04
N SER A 136 -10.39 -14.56 -6.80
CA SER A 136 -9.79 -14.40 -8.13
C SER A 136 -10.41 -15.37 -9.13
N ILE A 137 -10.33 -15.03 -10.42
CA ILE A 137 -10.69 -15.97 -11.50
C ILE A 137 -9.78 -17.20 -11.48
N ASP A 138 -8.49 -17.05 -11.17
CA ASP A 138 -7.56 -18.17 -11.03
C ASP A 138 -7.98 -19.16 -9.94
N ALA A 139 -8.54 -18.68 -8.82
CA ALA A 139 -9.02 -19.54 -7.75
C ALA A 139 -10.32 -20.27 -8.15
N LEU A 140 -11.19 -19.63 -8.93
CA LEU A 140 -12.41 -20.27 -9.46
C LEU A 140 -12.10 -21.41 -10.44
N ARG A 141 -10.97 -21.32 -11.15
CA ARG A 141 -10.53 -22.34 -12.12
C ARG A 141 -9.77 -23.50 -11.48
N ARG A 142 -9.44 -23.40 -10.19
CA ARG A 142 -8.65 -24.41 -9.49
C ARG A 142 -9.56 -25.46 -8.90
N GLU A 143 -9.19 -26.72 -9.09
CA GLU A 143 -9.78 -27.84 -8.38
C GLU A 143 -9.04 -28.05 -7.05
N GLY A 144 -9.78 -28.28 -5.96
CA GLY A 144 -9.22 -28.58 -4.64
C GLY A 144 -9.00 -27.37 -3.72
N GLU A 145 -8.40 -27.65 -2.57
CA GLU A 145 -8.19 -26.65 -1.52
C GLU A 145 -7.11 -25.63 -1.90
N ALA A 146 -7.27 -24.40 -1.38
CA ALA A 146 -6.26 -23.38 -1.55
C ALA A 146 -4.97 -23.78 -0.81
N PRO A 147 -3.79 -23.65 -1.44
CA PRO A 147 -2.53 -23.94 -0.79
C PRO A 147 -2.32 -22.99 0.39
N PRO A 148 -1.52 -23.38 1.38
CA PRO A 148 -1.24 -22.54 2.54
C PRO A 148 -0.64 -21.20 2.12
N GLN A 149 -1.00 -20.15 2.86
CA GLN A 149 -0.57 -18.79 2.57
C GLN A 149 0.92 -18.62 2.84
N GLN A 150 1.70 -18.31 1.79
CA GLN A 150 3.11 -18.01 1.92
C GLN A 150 3.31 -16.66 2.63
N GLN A 151 4.07 -16.67 3.73
CA GLN A 151 4.29 -15.49 4.57
C GLN A 151 5.58 -14.72 4.18
N TRP A 152 6.52 -15.38 3.51
CA TRP A 152 7.80 -14.78 3.17
C TRP A 152 7.69 -13.52 2.28
N PRO A 153 6.73 -13.38 1.34
CA PRO A 153 6.61 -12.15 0.57
C PRO A 153 6.09 -10.99 1.40
N LEU A 154 5.24 -11.25 2.41
CA LEU A 154 4.84 -10.24 3.39
C LEU A 154 6.02 -9.80 4.24
N ARG A 155 6.93 -10.72 4.60
CA ARG A 155 8.19 -10.38 5.30
C ARG A 155 9.11 -9.55 4.44
N LEU A 156 9.26 -9.90 3.16
CA LEU A 156 10.03 -9.11 2.20
C LEU A 156 9.41 -7.71 2.04
N MET A 157 8.10 -7.63 1.90
CA MET A 157 7.41 -6.33 1.81
C MET A 157 7.59 -5.50 3.08
N ALA A 158 7.48 -6.12 4.26
CA ALA A 158 7.70 -5.44 5.53
C ALA A 158 9.14 -4.92 5.63
N LEU A 159 10.12 -5.70 5.17
CA LEU A 159 11.52 -5.28 5.11
C LEU A 159 11.70 -4.10 4.15
N LEU A 160 11.10 -4.13 2.95
CA LEU A 160 11.19 -3.04 1.98
C LEU A 160 10.58 -1.75 2.52
N ILE A 161 9.43 -1.83 3.20
CA ILE A 161 8.81 -0.68 3.86
C ILE A 161 9.71 -0.17 4.99
N ALA A 162 10.16 -1.05 5.89
CA ALA A 162 11.03 -0.66 7.00
C ALA A 162 12.34 -0.03 6.50
N TRP A 163 12.90 -0.57 5.41
CA TRP A 163 14.08 -0.02 4.77
C TRP A 163 13.84 1.35 4.16
N ALA A 164 12.71 1.55 3.47
CA ALA A 164 12.36 2.86 2.90
C ALA A 164 12.27 3.95 3.98
N PHE A 165 11.65 3.63 5.12
CA PHE A 165 11.60 4.54 6.28
C PHE A 165 12.99 4.75 6.90
N ALA A 166 13.76 3.68 7.13
CA ALA A 166 15.09 3.78 7.70
C ALA A 166 16.05 4.59 6.82
N ALA A 167 15.96 4.45 5.49
CA ALA A 167 16.74 5.24 4.55
C ALA A 167 16.35 6.73 4.59
N ALA A 168 15.05 7.03 4.70
CA ALA A 168 14.58 8.39 4.92
C ALA A 168 15.11 8.98 6.25
N ALA A 169 15.03 8.21 7.33
CA ALA A 169 15.53 8.59 8.65
C ALA A 169 17.05 8.84 8.64
N MET A 170 17.79 7.96 7.99
CA MET A 170 19.24 8.07 7.83
C MET A 170 19.61 9.34 7.07
N THR A 171 18.88 9.65 6.00
CA THR A 171 19.11 10.88 5.24
C THR A 171 18.89 12.10 6.12
N LYS A 172 17.77 12.16 6.86
CA LYS A 172 17.49 13.24 7.81
C LYS A 172 18.61 13.39 8.85
N LEU A 173 19.02 12.28 9.45
CA LEU A 173 20.08 12.25 10.46
C LEU A 173 21.41 12.78 9.92
N LEU A 174 21.75 12.48 8.66
CA LEU A 174 23.04 12.81 8.05
C LEU A 174 23.09 14.21 7.40
N THR A 175 21.94 14.82 7.07
CA THR A 175 21.89 16.10 6.34
C THR A 175 21.64 17.32 7.23
N GLY A 176 21.73 17.17 8.55
CA GLY A 176 21.51 18.26 9.50
C GLY A 176 20.04 18.56 9.79
N TRP A 177 19.11 17.64 9.45
CA TRP A 177 17.68 17.79 9.72
C TRP A 177 17.37 18.12 11.18
N LEU A 178 18.09 17.49 12.11
CA LEU A 178 17.92 17.65 13.56
C LEU A 178 18.63 18.89 14.15
N SER A 179 19.04 19.84 13.30
CA SER A 179 19.63 21.08 13.78
C SER A 179 18.56 22.02 14.32
N PHE A 180 18.70 22.39 15.60
CA PHE A 180 17.83 23.33 16.31
C PHE A 180 17.70 24.71 15.65
N SER A 181 18.61 25.05 14.73
CA SER A 181 18.57 26.33 14.00
C SER A 181 17.78 26.27 12.70
N SER A 182 17.78 25.13 12.00
CA SER A 182 17.17 25.00 10.68
C SER A 182 15.78 24.35 10.70
N GLN A 183 15.52 23.46 11.67
CA GLN A 183 14.25 22.75 11.87
C GLN A 183 13.73 22.10 10.58
N GLY A 184 14.20 20.90 10.25
CA GLY A 184 13.97 20.25 8.95
C GLY A 184 12.50 20.23 8.52
N ALA A 185 11.59 19.79 9.40
CA ALA A 185 10.16 19.71 9.13
C ALA A 185 9.55 21.09 8.85
N ARG A 186 9.96 22.12 9.61
CA ARG A 186 9.53 23.50 9.36
C ARG A 186 10.02 23.99 8.01
N GLY A 187 11.26 23.70 7.65
CA GLY A 187 11.84 24.07 6.35
C GLY A 187 11.04 23.49 5.19
N TYR A 188 10.68 22.21 5.26
CA TYR A 188 9.83 21.56 4.24
C TYR A 188 8.41 22.13 4.22
N PHE A 189 7.82 22.42 5.38
CA PHE A 189 6.52 23.09 5.45
C PHE A 189 6.55 24.47 4.76
N VAL A 190 7.52 25.32 5.10
CA VAL A 190 7.65 26.68 4.53
C VAL A 190 7.90 26.60 3.01
N LEU A 191 8.76 25.69 2.56
CA LEU A 191 9.02 25.49 1.14
C LEU A 191 7.72 25.12 0.41
N GLY A 192 7.01 24.07 0.87
CA GLY A 192 5.76 23.65 0.25
C GLY A 192 4.70 24.76 0.26
N PHE A 193 4.56 25.46 1.38
CA PHE A 193 3.57 26.53 1.55
C PHE A 193 3.82 27.72 0.62
N LEU A 194 5.10 28.09 0.39
CA LEU A 194 5.45 29.26 -0.41
C LEU A 194 5.67 28.96 -1.90
N THR A 195 6.06 27.73 -2.26
CA THR A 195 6.47 27.41 -3.64
C THR A 195 5.67 26.32 -4.32
N GLU A 196 4.92 25.51 -3.58
CA GLU A 196 4.15 24.37 -4.13
C GLU A 196 2.64 24.48 -3.91
N ASP A 197 2.13 25.67 -3.54
CA ASP A 197 0.71 25.94 -3.27
C ASP A 197 0.08 24.98 -2.23
N ASN A 198 0.87 24.50 -1.28
CA ASN A 198 0.42 23.66 -0.16
C ASN A 198 -0.25 24.50 0.94
N VAL A 199 -1.35 25.17 0.59
CA VAL A 199 -2.01 26.21 1.42
C VAL A 199 -3.39 25.79 1.94
N TYR A 200 -3.75 24.51 1.85
CA TYR A 200 -5.06 23.98 2.24
C TYR A 200 -5.04 23.32 3.63
N LEU A 201 -6.22 22.95 4.12
CA LEU A 201 -6.43 22.22 5.39
C LEU A 201 -5.90 23.01 6.59
N LEU A 202 -4.98 22.45 7.39
CA LEU A 202 -4.41 23.12 8.57
C LEU A 202 -3.17 23.95 8.24
N ALA A 203 -2.69 23.93 6.99
CA ALA A 203 -1.47 24.66 6.61
C ALA A 203 -1.54 26.17 6.92
N PRO A 204 -2.63 26.91 6.62
CA PRO A 204 -2.73 28.33 6.99
C PRO A 204 -2.72 28.56 8.50
N TRP A 205 -3.34 27.66 9.27
CA TRP A 205 -3.36 27.76 10.73
C TRP A 205 -1.96 27.54 11.29
N VAL A 206 -1.22 26.56 10.78
CA VAL A 206 0.17 26.29 11.18
C VAL A 206 1.09 27.45 10.78
N ALA A 207 0.92 28.03 9.59
CA ALA A 207 1.67 29.22 9.17
C ALA A 207 1.41 30.41 10.11
N ALA A 208 0.18 30.58 10.59
CA ALA A 208 -0.17 31.62 11.55
C ALA A 208 0.32 31.32 12.99
N HIS A 209 0.57 30.06 13.33
CA HIS A 209 0.97 29.59 14.67
C HIS A 209 2.30 28.83 14.60
N ASP A 210 3.32 29.48 14.05
CA ASP A 210 4.64 28.92 13.84
C ASP A 210 5.43 28.79 15.17
N VAL A 211 5.31 27.63 15.83
CA VAL A 211 5.92 27.37 17.15
C VAL A 211 7.16 26.49 17.01
N THR A 212 8.34 27.08 17.21
CA THR A 212 9.66 26.42 17.13
C THR A 212 9.73 25.09 17.88
N ALA A 213 9.23 25.02 19.12
CA ALA A 213 9.28 23.81 19.94
C ALA A 213 8.47 22.64 19.35
N VAL A 214 7.37 22.94 18.64
CA VAL A 214 6.55 21.91 17.97
C VAL A 214 7.31 21.32 16.79
N TRP A 215 8.03 22.14 16.03
CA TRP A 215 8.85 21.70 14.92
C TRP A 215 10.05 20.86 15.37
N GLU A 216 10.74 21.26 16.43
CA GLU A 216 11.79 20.43 17.04
C GLU A 216 11.27 19.06 17.44
N PHE A 217 10.12 19.03 18.14
CA PHE A 217 9.51 17.77 18.50
C PHE A 217 9.17 16.93 17.26
N ALA A 218 8.60 17.54 16.22
CA ALA A 218 8.28 16.85 14.97
C ALA A 218 9.52 16.26 14.29
N ASP A 219 10.65 16.98 14.29
CA ASP A 219 11.91 16.52 13.70
C ASP A 219 12.43 15.26 14.39
N TRP A 220 12.57 15.31 15.71
CA TRP A 220 13.03 14.17 16.49
C TRP A 220 12.04 13.00 16.44
N ALA A 221 10.74 13.27 16.58
CA ALA A 221 9.71 12.25 16.51
C ALA A 221 9.71 11.54 15.16
N THR A 222 9.87 12.27 14.06
CA THR A 222 9.93 11.71 12.71
C THR A 222 11.11 10.75 12.58
N VAL A 223 12.34 11.17 12.93
CA VAL A 223 13.52 10.31 12.79
C VAL A 223 13.43 9.06 13.67
N ILE A 224 13.01 9.20 14.93
CA ILE A 224 12.84 8.05 15.85
C ILE A 224 11.79 7.09 15.31
N PHE A 225 10.64 7.62 14.88
CA PHE A 225 9.55 6.83 14.33
C PHE A 225 9.98 6.08 13.07
N GLU A 226 10.65 6.74 12.12
CA GLU A 226 11.07 6.12 10.88
C GLU A 226 12.05 4.96 11.11
N PHE A 227 13.00 5.08 12.06
CA PHE A 227 13.85 3.95 12.46
C PHE A 227 13.09 2.83 13.19
N SER A 228 12.03 3.15 13.93
CA SER A 228 11.28 2.18 14.73
C SER A 228 10.69 1.05 13.89
N LEU A 229 10.36 1.28 12.61
CA LEU A 229 9.81 0.24 11.73
C LEU A 229 10.80 -0.91 11.51
N LEU A 230 12.10 -0.63 11.42
CA LEU A 230 13.12 -1.66 11.26
C LEU A 230 13.22 -2.53 12.51
N PHE A 231 13.13 -1.92 13.69
CA PHE A 231 13.12 -2.64 14.97
C PHE A 231 11.82 -3.41 15.21
N ALA A 232 10.70 -2.96 14.64
CA ALA A 232 9.41 -3.63 14.76
C ALA A 232 9.30 -4.87 13.86
N LEU A 233 10.12 -4.98 12.81
CA LEU A 233 10.09 -6.04 11.79
C LEU A 233 10.03 -7.49 12.33
N PRO A 234 10.73 -7.86 13.42
CA PRO A 234 10.68 -9.23 13.93
C PRO A 234 9.28 -9.65 14.41
N TRP A 235 8.45 -8.70 14.90
CA TRP A 235 7.18 -8.99 15.55
C TRP A 235 6.00 -8.38 14.79
N TRP A 236 5.09 -9.24 14.30
CA TRP A 236 3.96 -8.76 13.49
C TRP A 236 3.08 -7.74 14.21
N ARG A 237 2.81 -7.94 15.49
CA ARG A 237 2.04 -6.99 16.29
C ARG A 237 2.71 -5.62 16.39
N ALA A 238 4.01 -5.59 16.68
CA ALA A 238 4.78 -4.35 16.74
C ALA A 238 4.83 -3.67 15.36
N PHE A 239 5.08 -4.42 14.30
CA PHE A 239 5.14 -3.89 12.94
C PHE A 239 3.80 -3.29 12.50
N ARG A 240 2.67 -3.97 12.76
CA ARG A 240 1.32 -3.45 12.48
C ARG A 240 1.00 -2.20 13.28
N THR A 241 1.46 -2.15 14.54
CA THR A 241 1.35 -0.93 15.38
C THR A 241 2.15 0.21 14.77
N ALA A 242 3.39 -0.04 14.34
CA ALA A 242 4.21 0.96 13.66
C ALA A 242 3.57 1.45 12.35
N LEU A 243 2.95 0.56 11.57
CA LEU A 243 2.19 0.97 10.37
C LEU A 243 0.93 1.78 10.70
N ALA A 244 0.24 1.49 11.80
CA ALA A 244 -0.90 2.29 12.26
C ALA A 244 -0.46 3.70 12.72
N VAL A 245 0.72 3.80 13.36
CA VAL A 245 1.37 5.08 13.61
C VAL A 245 1.74 5.76 12.29
N ALA A 246 2.26 5.02 11.30
CA ALA A 246 2.62 5.55 9.97
C ALA A 246 1.42 6.17 9.23
N THR A 247 0.27 5.50 9.20
CA THR A 247 -0.92 6.06 8.54
C THR A 247 -1.45 7.28 9.27
N THR A 248 -1.36 7.32 10.60
CA THR A 248 -1.73 8.49 11.41
C THR A 248 -0.75 9.64 11.19
N PHE A 249 0.55 9.35 11.11
CA PHE A 249 1.60 10.31 10.79
C PHE A 249 1.35 10.95 9.41
N HIS A 250 1.09 10.14 8.38
CA HIS A 250 0.78 10.63 7.03
C HIS A 250 -0.50 11.45 6.97
N LEU A 251 -1.50 11.12 7.79
CA LEU A 251 -2.69 11.96 7.95
C LEU A 251 -2.33 13.34 8.54
N GLY A 252 -1.45 13.38 9.55
CA GLY A 252 -0.93 14.62 10.10
C GLY A 252 -0.15 15.43 9.07
N VAL A 253 0.74 14.79 8.32
CA VAL A 253 1.51 15.42 7.23
C VAL A 253 0.61 15.96 6.13
N LEU A 254 -0.45 15.24 5.74
CA LEU A 254 -1.44 15.74 4.79
C LEU A 254 -2.13 17.01 5.32
N PHE A 255 -2.61 16.99 6.57
CA PHE A 255 -3.30 18.15 7.13
C PHE A 255 -2.41 19.37 7.31
N VAL A 256 -1.16 19.17 7.73
CA VAL A 256 -0.22 20.25 8.05
C VAL A 256 0.54 20.73 6.83
N MET A 257 1.02 19.82 5.98
CA MET A 257 1.94 20.12 4.86
C MET A 257 1.33 19.90 3.48
N ASN A 258 0.11 19.37 3.39
CA ASN A 258 -0.55 18.95 2.12
C ASN A 258 0.28 18.00 1.25
N ILE A 259 1.18 17.21 1.86
CA ILE A 259 1.98 16.23 1.12
C ILE A 259 1.22 14.91 1.03
N ASP A 260 1.08 14.39 -0.20
CA ASP A 260 0.38 13.15 -0.50
C ASP A 260 1.28 11.91 -0.34
N PHE A 261 0.97 11.07 0.65
CA PHE A 261 1.57 9.76 0.89
C PHE A 261 0.63 8.58 0.58
N SER A 262 -0.41 8.79 -0.23
CA SER A 262 -1.43 7.80 -0.56
C SER A 262 -0.86 6.50 -1.11
N HIS A 263 0.13 6.58 -2.00
CA HIS A 263 0.86 5.43 -2.56
C HIS A 263 1.47 4.53 -1.48
N ALA A 264 2.09 5.13 -0.47
CA ALA A 264 2.71 4.39 0.63
C ALA A 264 1.64 3.75 1.54
N VAL A 265 0.58 4.49 1.84
CA VAL A 265 -0.57 4.00 2.62
C VAL A 265 -1.24 2.78 1.96
N VAL A 266 -1.38 2.79 0.63
CA VAL A 266 -1.90 1.65 -0.14
C VAL A 266 -0.97 0.43 -0.02
N ALA A 267 0.35 0.63 0.11
CA ALA A 267 1.27 -0.46 0.38
C ALA A 267 1.09 -1.03 1.81
N TYR A 268 0.83 -0.19 2.81
CA TYR A 268 0.63 -0.62 4.20
C TYR A 268 -0.64 -1.44 4.40
N ALA A 269 -1.65 -1.21 3.55
CA ALA A 269 -2.88 -1.99 3.53
C ALA A 269 -2.65 -3.50 3.34
N ALA A 270 -1.48 -3.94 2.87
CA ALA A 270 -1.11 -5.36 2.81
C ALA A 270 -1.10 -6.06 4.18
N PHE A 271 -0.91 -5.30 5.26
CA PHE A 271 -0.77 -5.82 6.63
C PHE A 271 -2.06 -5.73 7.44
N VAL A 272 -3.18 -5.44 6.78
CA VAL A 272 -4.52 -5.42 7.38
C VAL A 272 -5.13 -6.82 7.29
N SER A 273 -5.80 -7.26 8.36
CA SER A 273 -6.51 -8.55 8.40
C SER A 273 -7.87 -8.41 7.74
N TRP A 274 -7.88 -8.18 6.42
CA TRP A 274 -9.09 -7.93 5.64
C TRP A 274 -10.14 -9.03 5.77
N GLY A 275 -9.75 -10.30 5.85
CA GLY A 275 -10.67 -11.41 6.07
C GLY A 275 -11.39 -11.31 7.41
N ALA A 276 -10.67 -10.93 8.47
CA ALA A 276 -11.27 -10.71 9.79
C ALA A 276 -12.23 -9.51 9.79
N ILE A 277 -11.88 -8.43 9.08
CA ILE A 277 -12.75 -7.25 8.92
C ILE A 277 -14.01 -7.65 8.13
N ALA A 278 -13.87 -8.32 6.99
CA ALA A 278 -14.99 -8.77 6.17
C ALA A 278 -15.95 -9.69 6.97
N ALA A 279 -15.40 -10.65 7.72
CA ALA A 279 -16.19 -11.53 8.58
C ALA A 279 -16.95 -10.77 9.68
N ARG A 280 -16.33 -9.74 10.29
CA ARG A 280 -17.02 -8.87 11.28
C ARG A 280 -18.11 -8.03 10.62
N LEU A 281 -17.85 -7.46 9.45
CA LEU A 281 -18.83 -6.66 8.70
C LEU A 281 -20.04 -7.50 8.28
N GLY A 282 -19.84 -8.78 7.95
CA GLY A 282 -20.93 -9.69 7.60
C GLY A 282 -21.90 -10.04 8.73
N ARG A 283 -21.55 -9.73 9.98
CA ARG A 283 -22.47 -9.86 11.12
C ARG A 283 -23.51 -8.74 11.17
N TYR A 284 -23.28 -7.62 10.51
CA TYR A 284 -24.22 -6.50 10.45
C TYR A 284 -25.23 -6.70 9.32
N ARG A 285 -26.54 -6.71 9.65
CA ARG A 285 -27.64 -6.96 8.70
C ARG A 285 -27.57 -6.17 7.37
N PRO A 286 -27.34 -4.84 7.33
CA PRO A 286 -27.32 -4.10 6.08
C PRO A 286 -26.09 -4.43 5.20
N LEU A 287 -24.99 -4.88 5.81
CA LEU A 287 -23.75 -5.21 5.12
C LEU A 287 -23.61 -6.70 4.81
N ARG A 288 -24.55 -7.54 5.27
CA ARG A 288 -24.50 -8.99 5.11
C ARG A 288 -24.46 -9.42 3.64
N THR A 289 -25.20 -8.74 2.75
CA THR A 289 -25.20 -9.06 1.31
C THR A 289 -23.85 -8.79 0.67
N LEU A 290 -23.21 -7.65 1.00
CA LEU A 290 -21.86 -7.32 0.53
C LEU A 290 -20.82 -8.27 1.13
N ALA A 291 -20.91 -8.56 2.42
CA ALA A 291 -19.98 -9.44 3.10
C ALA A 291 -20.07 -10.90 2.62
N ARG A 292 -21.23 -11.36 2.12
CA ARG A 292 -21.36 -12.68 1.48
C ARG A 292 -20.46 -12.83 0.26
N LEU A 293 -20.13 -11.74 -0.44
CA LEU A 293 -19.18 -11.77 -1.56
C LEU A 293 -17.74 -12.10 -1.08
N PHE A 294 -17.46 -11.88 0.20
CA PHE A 294 -16.15 -12.08 0.83
C PHE A 294 -16.17 -13.16 1.91
N ASP A 295 -17.25 -13.92 2.04
CA ASP A 295 -17.39 -14.95 3.06
C ASP A 295 -16.49 -16.16 2.70
N PRO A 296 -15.56 -16.58 3.58
CA PRO A 296 -14.70 -17.73 3.35
C PRO A 296 -15.48 -19.04 3.14
N GLY A 297 -16.67 -19.15 3.73
CA GLY A 297 -17.51 -20.36 3.68
C GLY A 297 -18.66 -20.29 2.68
N ALA A 298 -18.91 -19.14 2.03
CA ALA A 298 -19.89 -19.08 0.95
C ALA A 298 -19.36 -19.84 -0.26
N GLU A 299 -20.23 -20.64 -0.90
CA GLU A 299 -19.92 -21.14 -2.23
C GLU A 299 -19.58 -19.94 -3.11
N PRO A 300 -18.45 -19.98 -3.84
CA PRO A 300 -18.14 -18.92 -4.78
C PRO A 300 -19.36 -18.74 -5.68
N LEU A 301 -19.72 -17.48 -5.96
CA LEU A 301 -20.67 -17.15 -7.03
C LEU A 301 -20.18 -17.87 -8.29
N ALA A 302 -20.75 -19.03 -8.56
CA ALA A 302 -20.33 -19.93 -9.61
C ALA A 302 -21.34 -19.85 -10.75
N GLY A 303 -20.83 -19.91 -11.98
CA GLY A 303 -21.63 -19.90 -13.19
C GLY A 303 -21.75 -18.55 -13.89
N PRO A 304 -22.46 -18.51 -15.03
CA PRO A 304 -22.52 -17.36 -15.94
C PRO A 304 -22.91 -16.01 -15.30
N PRO A 305 -23.86 -15.92 -14.34
CA PRO A 305 -24.25 -14.65 -13.74
C PRO A 305 -23.12 -13.98 -12.94
N ALA A 306 -22.26 -14.77 -12.31
CA ALA A 306 -21.12 -14.28 -11.55
C ALA A 306 -20.08 -13.60 -12.46
N TYR A 307 -19.76 -14.25 -13.58
CA TYR A 307 -18.87 -13.70 -14.59
C TYR A 307 -19.43 -12.43 -15.23
N LEU A 308 -20.74 -12.37 -15.45
CA LEU A 308 -21.41 -11.17 -15.96
C LEU A 308 -21.31 -10.00 -14.97
N LEU A 309 -21.63 -10.22 -13.68
CA LEU A 309 -21.52 -9.19 -12.65
C LEU A 309 -20.08 -8.70 -12.50
N LEU A 310 -19.12 -9.61 -12.53
CA LEU A 310 -17.69 -9.30 -12.46
C LEU A 310 -17.25 -8.49 -13.69
N GLY A 311 -17.70 -8.87 -14.89
CA GLY A 311 -17.46 -8.12 -16.13
C GLY A 311 -18.04 -6.70 -16.07
N LEU A 312 -19.29 -6.56 -15.62
CA LEU A 312 -19.94 -5.27 -15.45
C LEU A 312 -19.23 -4.39 -14.42
N ALA A 313 -18.84 -4.94 -13.28
CA ALA A 313 -18.07 -4.23 -12.27
C ALA A 313 -16.70 -3.78 -12.83
N THR A 314 -16.04 -4.63 -13.62
CA THR A 314 -14.76 -4.29 -14.27
C THR A 314 -14.93 -3.15 -15.26
N ILE A 315 -15.98 -3.20 -16.10
CA ILE A 315 -16.27 -2.15 -17.08
C ILE A 315 -16.62 -0.85 -16.36
N ALA A 316 -17.41 -0.90 -15.28
CA ALA A 316 -17.79 0.27 -14.51
C ALA A 316 -16.58 0.90 -13.80
N VAL A 317 -15.73 0.10 -13.14
CA VAL A 317 -14.53 0.59 -12.45
C VAL A 317 -13.49 1.07 -13.47
N GLY A 318 -13.20 0.29 -14.50
CA GLY A 318 -12.22 0.64 -15.54
C GLY A 318 -12.66 1.86 -16.35
N GLY A 319 -13.91 1.88 -16.81
CA GLY A 319 -14.50 3.01 -17.53
C GLY A 319 -14.63 4.26 -16.66
N GLY A 320 -15.04 4.11 -15.40
CA GLY A 320 -15.09 5.21 -14.44
C GLY A 320 -13.72 5.79 -14.13
N THR A 321 -12.71 4.94 -13.90
CA THR A 321 -11.32 5.37 -13.71
C THR A 321 -10.80 6.10 -14.94
N TRP A 322 -10.98 5.52 -16.13
CA TRP A 322 -10.56 6.15 -17.38
C TRP A 322 -11.26 7.50 -17.59
N TYR A 323 -12.57 7.58 -17.34
CA TYR A 323 -13.32 8.83 -17.41
C TYR A 323 -12.79 9.90 -16.45
N LEU A 324 -12.45 9.51 -15.21
CA LEU A 324 -11.84 10.41 -14.22
C LEU A 324 -10.42 10.85 -14.63
N MET A 325 -9.67 9.98 -15.33
CA MET A 325 -8.33 10.29 -15.84
C MET A 325 -8.35 11.20 -17.07
N ILE A 326 -9.29 11.02 -18.00
CA ILE A 326 -9.37 11.86 -19.21
C ILE A 326 -9.92 13.27 -18.94
N ASN A 327 -10.26 13.56 -17.69
CA ASN A 327 -10.67 14.88 -17.17
C ASN A 327 -11.51 15.71 -18.17
N PRO A 328 -12.66 15.20 -18.65
CA PRO A 328 -13.48 15.94 -19.61
C PRO A 328 -14.16 17.17 -18.98
N LEU A 329 -14.04 17.35 -17.65
CA LEU A 329 -14.58 18.46 -16.88
C LEU A 329 -13.49 19.45 -16.39
N GLY A 330 -12.25 19.32 -16.85
CA GLY A 330 -11.22 20.36 -16.86
C GLY A 330 -10.52 20.72 -15.55
N GLU A 331 -11.10 20.52 -14.36
CA GLU A 331 -10.62 21.26 -13.17
C GLU A 331 -10.39 20.46 -11.89
N LEU A 332 -10.76 19.17 -11.82
CA LEU A 332 -10.54 18.39 -10.60
C LEU A 332 -9.34 17.46 -10.75
N PRO A 333 -8.25 17.65 -9.97
CA PRO A 333 -7.17 16.68 -9.86
C PRO A 333 -7.68 15.46 -9.09
N THR A 334 -8.49 14.63 -9.74
CA THR A 334 -9.19 13.46 -9.19
C THR A 334 -8.23 12.49 -8.49
N GLY A 335 -7.02 12.32 -9.02
CA GLY A 335 -5.95 11.54 -8.38
C GLY A 335 -5.57 12.07 -6.98
N SER A 336 -5.42 13.39 -6.82
CA SER A 336 -5.10 14.00 -5.53
C SER A 336 -6.26 13.89 -4.52
N LEU A 337 -7.50 14.04 -4.99
CA LEU A 337 -8.68 13.89 -4.14
C LEU A 337 -8.80 12.46 -3.60
N LEU A 338 -8.68 11.47 -4.48
CA LEU A 338 -8.78 10.05 -4.10
C LEU A 338 -7.58 9.62 -3.25
N GLY A 339 -6.38 10.13 -3.53
CA GLY A 339 -5.20 9.98 -2.67
C GLY A 339 -5.47 10.46 -1.25
N ASN A 340 -6.02 11.66 -1.10
CA ASN A 340 -6.41 12.22 0.20
C ASN A 340 -7.46 11.37 0.92
N VAL A 341 -8.46 10.85 0.19
CA VAL A 341 -9.45 9.93 0.76
C VAL A 341 -8.77 8.67 1.29
N PHE A 342 -7.82 8.08 0.57
CA PHE A 342 -7.08 6.91 1.06
C PHE A 342 -6.28 7.20 2.32
N ILE A 343 -5.60 8.35 2.38
CA ILE A 343 -4.86 8.77 3.59
C ILE A 343 -5.82 8.94 4.77
N VAL A 344 -6.94 9.64 4.59
CA VAL A 344 -7.93 9.86 5.66
C VAL A 344 -8.50 8.53 6.17
N VAL A 345 -8.95 7.66 5.27
CA VAL A 345 -9.51 6.35 5.65
C VAL A 345 -8.47 5.51 6.39
N ALA A 346 -7.22 5.47 5.92
CA ALA A 346 -6.17 4.70 6.57
C ALA A 346 -5.69 5.31 7.88
N GLY A 347 -5.66 6.64 8.00
CA GLY A 347 -5.34 7.35 9.23
C GLY A 347 -6.39 7.08 10.31
N LEU A 348 -7.69 7.15 9.96
CA LEU A 348 -8.78 6.77 10.87
C LEU A 348 -8.72 5.28 11.26
N GLY A 349 -8.41 4.40 10.29
CA GLY A 349 -8.16 2.98 10.55
C GLY A 349 -6.99 2.75 11.52
N GLY A 350 -5.90 3.49 11.34
CA GLY A 350 -4.72 3.49 12.21
C GLY A 350 -5.04 3.94 13.63
N LEU A 351 -5.71 5.10 13.78
CA LEU A 351 -6.18 5.61 15.06
C LEU A 351 -7.09 4.61 15.79
N THR A 352 -8.03 3.99 15.06
CA THR A 352 -8.91 2.96 15.62
C THR A 352 -8.13 1.75 16.11
N TYR A 353 -7.15 1.28 15.31
CA TYR A 353 -6.27 0.18 15.70
C TYR A 353 -5.47 0.52 16.97
N LEU A 354 -4.86 1.70 17.03
CA LEU A 354 -4.08 2.16 18.19
C LEU A 354 -4.95 2.28 19.45
N ALA A 355 -6.18 2.80 19.33
CA ALA A 355 -7.11 2.88 20.45
C ALA A 355 -7.50 1.49 20.99
N LEU A 356 -7.74 0.52 20.10
CA LEU A 356 -8.02 -0.86 20.49
C LEU A 356 -6.81 -1.53 21.14
N GLU A 357 -5.62 -1.27 20.62
CA GLU A 357 -4.37 -1.82 21.15
C GLU A 357 -4.07 -1.25 22.55
N LEU A 358 -4.21 0.06 22.73
CA LEU A 358 -4.11 0.70 24.04
C LEU A 358 -5.13 0.13 25.02
N ARG A 359 -6.38 -0.08 24.57
CA ARG A 359 -7.42 -0.69 25.39
C ARG A 359 -7.01 -2.08 25.87
N ASN A 360 -6.43 -2.90 24.99
CA ASN A 360 -5.97 -4.23 25.35
C ASN A 360 -4.80 -4.20 26.34
N VAL A 361 -3.90 -3.22 26.24
CA VAL A 361 -2.79 -3.05 27.20
C VAL A 361 -3.29 -2.58 28.57
N VAL A 362 -4.22 -1.63 28.62
CA VAL A 362 -4.73 -1.02 29.87
C VAL A 362 -5.68 -1.96 30.60
N TRP A 363 -6.61 -2.62 29.89
CA TRP A 363 -7.68 -3.40 30.50
C TRP A 363 -7.54 -4.91 30.30
N GLY A 364 -6.77 -5.38 29.31
CA GLY A 364 -6.68 -6.80 28.93
C GLY A 364 -5.79 -7.68 29.82
N ARG A 365 -5.31 -7.18 30.97
CA ARG A 365 -4.51 -7.95 31.95
C ARG A 365 -5.31 -8.44 33.16
N ARG A 366 -6.63 -8.27 33.19
CA ARG A 366 -7.45 -8.65 34.36
C ARG A 366 -8.00 -10.08 34.35
N ASP A 367 -8.01 -10.76 33.21
CA ASP A 367 -8.47 -12.14 33.13
C ASP A 367 -7.27 -13.06 32.87
N GLY A 368 -7.00 -13.98 33.80
CA GLY A 368 -5.83 -14.88 33.82
C GLY A 368 -5.76 -15.93 32.70
N ASP A 369 -6.49 -15.75 31.61
CA ASP A 369 -6.46 -16.59 30.42
C ASP A 369 -5.79 -15.82 29.28
N THR A 370 -4.46 -15.92 29.17
CA THR A 370 -3.77 -15.50 27.94
C THR A 370 -4.07 -16.51 26.83
N PRO A 371 -4.74 -16.13 25.72
CA PRO A 371 -4.69 -16.92 24.50
C PRO A 371 -3.27 -16.79 23.95
N ASP A 372 -2.60 -17.93 23.81
CA ASP A 372 -1.25 -18.09 23.30
C ASP A 372 -1.22 -17.88 21.76
N ASP A 373 -1.82 -16.80 21.26
CA ASP A 373 -2.13 -16.58 19.83
C ASP A 373 -0.89 -16.15 19.00
N ASP A 374 0.21 -15.80 19.69
CA ASP A 374 1.50 -15.49 19.06
C ASP A 374 2.51 -16.66 19.14
N ARG A 375 2.17 -17.80 19.79
CA ARG A 375 2.97 -19.00 19.59
C ARG A 375 2.62 -19.58 18.23
N PRO A 376 3.61 -19.87 17.36
CA PRO A 376 3.34 -20.62 16.14
C PRO A 376 2.65 -21.90 16.57
N GLN A 377 1.36 -22.05 16.21
CA GLN A 377 0.68 -23.33 16.35
C GLN A 377 1.56 -24.32 15.62
N ALA A 378 2.26 -25.17 16.39
CA ALA A 378 3.06 -26.23 15.83
C ALA A 378 2.09 -27.03 14.97
N SER A 379 2.25 -26.95 13.65
CA SER A 379 1.48 -27.79 12.75
C SER A 379 1.74 -29.21 13.23
N SER A 380 0.68 -29.87 13.68
CA SER A 380 0.70 -31.29 13.94
C SER A 380 0.97 -31.97 12.59
N LEU A 381 2.25 -32.10 12.24
CA LEU A 381 2.69 -32.93 11.14
C LEU A 381 2.08 -34.32 11.42
N PRO A 382 1.32 -34.89 10.48
CA PRO A 382 0.80 -36.24 10.66
C PRO A 382 2.00 -37.18 10.87
N PRO A 383 1.87 -38.16 11.77
CA PRO A 383 2.94 -39.12 12.01
C PRO A 383 3.33 -39.75 10.69
N SER A 384 4.62 -39.70 10.35
CA SER A 384 5.12 -40.45 9.20
C SER A 384 4.84 -41.92 9.47
N THR A 385 3.94 -42.49 8.68
CA THR A 385 3.79 -43.94 8.60
C THR A 385 5.04 -44.48 7.92
N ALA A 386 6.06 -44.73 8.73
CA ALA A 386 7.15 -45.63 8.40
C ALA A 386 6.67 -47.08 8.66
N ALA A 387 6.35 -47.78 7.57
CA ALA A 387 6.26 -49.25 7.42
C ALA A 387 5.69 -49.50 6.00
N ARG A 388 6.24 -50.30 5.09
CA ARG A 388 7.33 -51.28 5.05
C ARG A 388 7.83 -51.35 3.61
#